data_AF-K1RE05-F1
#
_entry.id   AF-K1RE05-F1
#
_cell.length_a   1.000
_cell.length_b   1.000
_cell.length_c   1.000
_cell.angle_alpha   90.00
_cell.angle_beta   90.00
_cell.angle_gamma   90.00
#
_symmetry.space_group_name_H-M   'P 1'
#
loop_
_entity.id
_entity.type
_entity.pdbx_description
1 polymer ?
#
loop_
_entity_poly.entity_id
_entity_poly.type
_entity_poly.pdbx_seq_one_letter_code
_entity_poly.pdbx_strand_id
1 'polypeptide(L)'
;MQQDNTLPSLETTQTALDQIEELRGKIHLKERDAKACYESAETRKIYYERLIAKLRSENKNKRVQLAKSINEIRRLQNEMDKARIKYEAARNITKRYQEIMRYMEEECRLYPARLDTMESAVVQARQEISVLRRMNKKAVNSKEEAKKELHFMERDMYQAKRARDAQLNETKKEVERRKEPVVERVEKRAKINIIMENTDAKAAKLQTEKFERQEQLLTLTEGFEKIKSAINVSDMEDIVFRVTNQESTHERLLQQKKEKEQAKLRLQEEREKLVKIFEEMKFTSQRQLAKGRKMVDDMHEFVAKDERECTEAVKDMQENEKLLIDLQFGIATLYDKLKDVKLKPPYHNFSKGDPVDDLSNCSRKLELLAEKQAIREEVPKLSNASDQFKLHSYLESQLTPDNVRIRVERDEGSDEDEFRFDHDLDNEGLLTREDIKRLGRELLNSKLKPKRKKGRKQRN
;
A
#
# COMPACT_ATOMS: atom_id res chain seq x y z
N MET A 1 -130.83 -50.59 -54.42
CA MET A 1 -130.76 -50.04 -55.78
C MET A 1 -129.52 -49.14 -55.82
N GLN A 2 -128.41 -49.72 -56.27
CA GLN A 2 -127.74 -49.46 -57.57
C GLN A 2 -126.89 -48.18 -57.49
N GLN A 3 -125.57 -48.31 -57.28
CA GLN A 3 -124.50 -48.49 -58.31
C GLN A 3 -124.28 -47.19 -59.11
N ASP A 4 -123.08 -46.70 -59.41
CA ASP A 4 -121.70 -47.19 -59.32
C ASP A 4 -120.76 -46.02 -59.71
N ASN A 5 -119.45 -46.23 -59.53
CA ASN A 5 -118.32 -45.71 -60.35
C ASN A 5 -117.43 -44.52 -59.89
N THR A 6 -116.29 -44.90 -59.29
CA THR A 6 -114.88 -44.72 -59.74
C THR A 6 -114.27 -43.33 -60.08
N LEU A 7 -113.30 -42.90 -59.23
CA LEU A 7 -111.88 -42.45 -59.44
C LEU A 7 -111.37 -42.08 -60.87
N PRO A 8 -110.26 -41.30 -61.09
CA PRO A 8 -109.25 -40.73 -60.17
C PRO A 8 -108.72 -39.29 -60.52
N SER A 9 -107.74 -38.84 -59.74
CA SER A 9 -106.82 -37.68 -59.84
C SER A 9 -106.39 -37.21 -61.25
N LEU A 10 -106.50 -35.89 -61.51
CA LEU A 10 -105.73 -35.20 -62.54
C LEU A 10 -104.35 -34.83 -62.01
N GLU A 11 -103.36 -35.68 -62.29
CA GLU A 11 -101.95 -35.31 -62.34
C GLU A 11 -101.66 -34.61 -63.67
N THR A 12 -100.91 -33.52 -63.57
CA THR A 12 -100.50 -32.61 -64.65
C THR A 12 -99.71 -33.34 -65.74
N THR A 13 -100.25 -33.43 -66.96
CA THR A 13 -99.53 -33.98 -68.12
C THR A 13 -98.47 -33.00 -68.62
N GLN A 14 -97.22 -33.17 -68.20
CA GLN A 14 -96.04 -32.52 -68.83
C GLN A 14 -95.71 -33.23 -70.15
N THR A 15 -95.59 -32.45 -71.22
CA THR A 15 -95.25 -32.92 -72.57
C THR A 15 -93.75 -33.27 -72.65
N ALA A 16 -93.34 -34.22 -73.49
CA ALA A 16 -91.91 -34.57 -73.66
C ALA A 16 -91.03 -33.36 -74.07
N LEU A 17 -91.62 -32.36 -74.71
CA LEU A 17 -90.99 -31.07 -75.00
C LEU A 17 -90.67 -30.27 -73.74
N ASP A 18 -91.56 -30.28 -72.74
CA ASP A 18 -91.39 -29.57 -71.47
C ASP A 18 -90.21 -30.14 -70.66
N GLN A 19 -90.03 -31.47 -70.69
CA GLN A 19 -88.90 -32.15 -70.04
C GLN A 19 -87.56 -31.84 -70.74
N ILE A 20 -87.55 -31.76 -72.07
CA ILE A 20 -86.36 -31.35 -72.84
C ILE A 20 -86.01 -29.89 -72.54
N GLU A 21 -87.00 -29.01 -72.42
CA GLU A 21 -86.80 -27.61 -72.07
C GLU A 21 -86.29 -27.44 -70.63
N GLU A 22 -86.80 -28.24 -69.68
CA GLU A 22 -86.31 -28.28 -68.30
C GLU A 22 -84.85 -28.78 -68.23
N LEU A 23 -84.49 -29.83 -68.97
CA LEU A 23 -83.11 -30.33 -69.04
C LEU A 23 -82.17 -29.30 -69.68
N ARG A 24 -82.60 -28.58 -70.72
CA ARG A 24 -81.85 -27.46 -71.30
C ARG A 24 -81.63 -26.35 -70.27
N GLY A 25 -82.66 -26.01 -69.49
CA GLY A 25 -82.55 -25.06 -68.38
C GLY A 25 -81.55 -25.50 -67.31
N LYS A 26 -81.55 -26.78 -66.92
CA LYS A 26 -80.58 -27.35 -65.96
C LYS A 26 -79.16 -27.34 -66.50
N ILE A 27 -78.95 -27.65 -67.78
CA ILE A 27 -77.64 -27.59 -68.44
C ILE A 27 -77.12 -26.15 -68.43
N HIS A 28 -77.94 -25.17 -68.84
CA HIS A 28 -77.54 -23.76 -68.81
C HIS A 28 -77.24 -23.25 -67.40
N LEU A 29 -77.99 -23.69 -66.39
CA LEU A 29 -77.69 -23.35 -65.00
C LEU A 29 -76.35 -23.93 -64.55
N LYS A 30 -76.06 -25.21 -64.88
CA LYS A 30 -74.77 -25.84 -64.59
C LYS A 30 -73.60 -25.20 -65.33
N GLU A 31 -73.78 -24.79 -66.57
CA GLU A 31 -72.79 -24.04 -67.34
C GLU A 31 -72.52 -22.67 -66.71
N ARG A 32 -73.57 -21.97 -66.24
CA ARG A 32 -73.44 -20.69 -65.54
C ARG A 32 -72.71 -20.85 -64.20
N ASP A 33 -73.05 -21.88 -63.42
CA ASP A 33 -72.41 -22.17 -62.15
C ASP A 33 -70.95 -22.59 -62.33
N ALA A 34 -70.64 -23.39 -63.36
CA ALA A 34 -69.27 -23.76 -63.73
C ALA A 34 -68.45 -22.55 -64.15
N LYS A 35 -69.04 -21.65 -64.95
CA LYS A 35 -68.41 -20.37 -65.35
C LYS A 35 -68.15 -19.47 -64.15
N ALA A 36 -69.12 -19.31 -63.25
CA ALA A 36 -68.96 -18.54 -62.02
C ALA A 36 -67.89 -19.14 -61.09
N CYS A 37 -67.82 -20.47 -60.99
CA CYS A 37 -66.78 -21.17 -60.24
C CYS A 37 -65.38 -20.91 -60.85
N TYR A 38 -65.27 -20.97 -62.17
CA TYR A 38 -64.02 -20.72 -62.90
C TYR A 38 -63.56 -19.26 -62.72
N GLU A 39 -64.45 -18.29 -62.93
CA GLU A 39 -64.16 -16.85 -62.72
C GLU A 39 -63.77 -16.56 -61.25
N SER A 40 -64.42 -17.22 -60.29
CA SER A 40 -64.06 -17.13 -58.86
C SER A 40 -62.69 -17.76 -58.55
N ALA A 41 -62.32 -18.85 -59.23
CA ALA A 41 -61.00 -19.47 -59.08
C ALA A 41 -59.90 -18.61 -59.74
N GLU A 42 -60.17 -18.01 -60.89
CA GLU A 42 -59.24 -17.14 -61.62
C GLU A 42 -58.97 -15.84 -60.84
N THR A 43 -60.00 -15.23 -60.27
CA THR A 43 -59.84 -14.06 -59.37
C THR A 43 -59.03 -14.39 -58.12
N ARG A 44 -59.26 -15.56 -57.49
CA ARG A 44 -58.43 -16.04 -56.38
C ARG A 44 -56.97 -16.28 -56.81
N LYS A 45 -56.74 -16.88 -57.97
CA LYS A 45 -55.39 -17.10 -58.52
C LYS A 45 -54.65 -15.78 -58.71
N ILE A 46 -55.27 -14.78 -59.34
CA ILE A 46 -54.69 -13.44 -59.53
C ILE A 46 -54.39 -12.78 -58.17
N TYR A 47 -55.30 -12.92 -57.20
CA TYR A 47 -55.09 -12.42 -55.85
C TYR A 47 -53.86 -13.06 -55.19
N TYR A 48 -53.74 -14.38 -55.23
CA TYR A 48 -52.59 -15.09 -54.65
C TYR A 48 -51.28 -14.80 -55.38
N GLU A 49 -51.29 -14.66 -56.71
CA GLU A 49 -50.12 -14.25 -57.49
C GLU A 49 -49.63 -12.86 -57.07
N ARG A 50 -50.56 -11.90 -56.90
CA ARG A 50 -50.23 -10.55 -56.39
C ARG A 50 -49.69 -10.60 -54.96
N LEU A 51 -50.28 -11.42 -54.09
CA LEU A 51 -49.82 -11.59 -52.72
C LEU A 51 -48.40 -12.19 -52.66
N ILE A 52 -48.13 -13.23 -53.45
CA ILE A 52 -46.80 -13.85 -53.56
C ILE A 52 -45.78 -12.82 -54.07
N ALA A 53 -46.13 -12.02 -55.08
CA ALA A 53 -45.26 -10.95 -55.58
C ALA A 53 -44.93 -9.92 -54.49
N LYS A 54 -45.94 -9.49 -53.71
CA LYS A 54 -45.75 -8.58 -52.58
C LYS A 54 -44.84 -9.18 -51.50
N LEU A 55 -45.10 -10.41 -51.07
CA LEU A 55 -44.30 -11.11 -50.06
C LEU A 55 -42.85 -11.35 -50.52
N ARG A 56 -42.63 -11.61 -51.81
CA ARG A 56 -41.28 -11.72 -52.39
C ARG A 56 -40.53 -10.38 -52.35
N SER A 57 -41.22 -9.27 -52.68
CA SER A 57 -40.64 -7.92 -52.59
C SER A 57 -40.29 -7.55 -51.15
N GLU A 58 -41.19 -7.80 -50.19
CA GLU A 58 -40.94 -7.57 -48.76
C GLU A 58 -39.77 -8.40 -48.24
N ASN A 59 -39.69 -9.69 -48.61
CA ASN A 59 -38.56 -10.54 -48.25
C ASN A 59 -37.24 -10.03 -48.84
N LYS A 60 -37.24 -9.54 -50.08
CA LYS A 60 -36.05 -8.93 -50.70
C LYS A 60 -35.61 -7.69 -49.91
N ASN A 61 -36.54 -6.83 -49.53
CA ASN A 61 -36.24 -5.63 -48.74
C ASN A 61 -35.68 -5.99 -47.35
N LYS A 62 -36.29 -6.97 -46.67
CA LYS A 62 -35.79 -7.48 -45.38
C LYS A 62 -34.38 -8.05 -45.50
N ARG A 63 -34.08 -8.80 -46.56
CA ARG A 63 -32.72 -9.31 -46.82
C ARG A 63 -31.70 -8.20 -47.02
N VAL A 64 -32.05 -7.15 -47.75
CA VAL A 64 -31.18 -5.97 -47.95
C VAL A 64 -30.96 -5.21 -46.65
N GLN A 65 -32.02 -5.00 -45.85
CA GLN A 65 -31.90 -4.37 -44.53
C GLN A 65 -31.02 -5.19 -43.59
N LEU A 66 -31.20 -6.50 -43.55
CA LEU A 66 -30.37 -7.41 -42.76
C LEU A 66 -28.90 -7.33 -43.19
N ALA A 67 -28.61 -7.34 -44.49
CA ALA A 67 -27.25 -7.20 -45.00
C ALA A 67 -26.62 -5.85 -44.60
N LYS A 68 -27.37 -4.75 -44.66
CA LYS A 68 -26.93 -3.43 -44.18
C LYS A 68 -26.62 -3.46 -42.67
N SER A 69 -27.50 -4.04 -41.87
CA SER A 69 -27.31 -4.18 -40.42
C SER A 69 -26.06 -5.01 -40.10
N ILE A 70 -25.83 -6.12 -40.81
CA ILE A 70 -24.63 -6.97 -40.62
C ILE A 70 -23.36 -6.19 -40.96
N ASN A 71 -23.37 -5.43 -42.06
CA ASN A 71 -22.22 -4.61 -42.43
C ASN A 71 -21.94 -3.50 -41.40
N GLU A 72 -22.99 -2.89 -40.84
CA GLU A 72 -22.83 -1.89 -39.79
C GLU A 72 -22.27 -2.50 -38.49
N ILE A 73 -22.76 -3.68 -38.09
CA ILE A 73 -22.21 -4.41 -36.94
C ILE A 73 -20.73 -4.69 -37.14
N ARG A 74 -20.33 -5.17 -38.33
CA ARG A 74 -18.90 -5.43 -38.65
C ARG A 74 -18.07 -4.16 -38.61
N ARG A 75 -18.61 -3.04 -39.10
CA ARG A 75 -17.93 -1.74 -39.05
C ARG A 75 -17.72 -1.29 -37.60
N LEU A 76 -18.77 -1.34 -36.79
CA LEU A 76 -18.72 -0.96 -35.37
C LEU A 76 -17.76 -1.87 -34.58
N GLN A 77 -17.74 -3.16 -34.86
CA GLN A 77 -16.78 -4.11 -34.29
C GLN A 77 -15.33 -3.72 -34.64
N ASN A 78 -15.05 -3.44 -35.92
CA ASN A 78 -13.72 -3.01 -36.36
C ASN A 78 -13.31 -1.65 -35.74
N GLU A 79 -14.25 -0.72 -35.58
CA GLU A 79 -13.99 0.57 -34.93
C GLU A 79 -13.71 0.39 -33.43
N MET A 80 -14.46 -0.48 -32.76
CA MET A 80 -14.23 -0.85 -31.36
C MET A 80 -12.87 -1.53 -31.17
N ASP A 81 -12.49 -2.49 -32.00
CA ASP A 81 -11.20 -3.17 -31.91
C ASP A 81 -10.03 -2.18 -32.12
N LYS A 82 -10.17 -1.25 -33.08
CA LYS A 82 -9.20 -0.17 -33.27
C LYS A 82 -9.10 0.74 -32.04
N ALA A 83 -10.22 1.10 -31.43
CA ALA A 83 -10.24 1.91 -30.21
C ALA A 83 -9.57 1.17 -29.04
N ARG A 84 -9.83 -0.13 -28.91
CA ARG A 84 -9.21 -0.98 -27.90
C ARG A 84 -7.70 -1.07 -28.06
N ILE A 85 -7.20 -1.34 -29.26
CA ILE A 85 -5.75 -1.38 -29.54
C ILE A 85 -5.10 -0.03 -29.21
N LYS A 86 -5.74 1.09 -29.59
CA LYS A 86 -5.25 2.43 -29.25
C LYS A 86 -5.23 2.69 -27.74
N TYR A 87 -6.26 2.26 -27.03
CA TYR A 87 -6.34 2.38 -25.57
C TYR A 87 -5.23 1.56 -24.88
N GLU A 88 -5.04 0.31 -25.29
CA GLU A 88 -3.98 -0.57 -24.74
C GLU A 88 -2.59 -0.01 -25.05
N ALA A 89 -2.36 0.51 -26.25
CA ALA A 89 -1.11 1.19 -26.60
C ALA A 89 -0.87 2.45 -25.74
N ALA A 90 -1.88 3.31 -25.59
CA ALA A 90 -1.81 4.49 -24.74
C ALA A 90 -1.54 4.12 -23.28
N ARG A 91 -2.24 3.11 -22.75
CA ARG A 91 -2.04 2.58 -21.39
C ARG A 91 -0.61 2.07 -21.19
N ASN A 92 -0.07 1.33 -22.15
CA ASN A 92 1.30 0.82 -22.09
C ASN A 92 2.33 1.96 -22.11
N ILE A 93 2.12 2.97 -22.96
CA ILE A 93 2.96 4.17 -23.02
C ILE A 93 2.91 4.92 -21.67
N THR A 94 1.70 5.16 -21.13
CA THR A 94 1.54 5.82 -19.82
C THR A 94 2.24 5.04 -18.71
N LYS A 95 2.07 3.72 -18.66
CA LYS A 95 2.75 2.87 -17.67
C LYS A 95 4.27 2.99 -17.79
N ARG A 96 4.80 3.00 -19.02
CA ARG A 96 6.24 3.18 -19.25
C ARG A 96 6.73 4.54 -18.78
N TYR A 97 5.99 5.62 -19.05
CA TYR A 97 6.35 6.94 -18.56
C TYR A 97 6.29 7.02 -17.02
N GLN A 98 5.31 6.38 -16.39
CA GLN A 98 5.25 6.28 -14.92
C GLN A 98 6.46 5.55 -14.34
N GLU A 99 6.91 4.45 -14.96
CA GLU A 99 8.14 3.75 -14.57
C GLU A 99 9.38 4.67 -14.68
N ILE A 100 9.49 5.41 -15.78
CA ILE A 100 10.60 6.36 -15.99
C ILE A 100 10.56 7.47 -14.94
N MET A 101 9.38 8.07 -14.68
CA MET A 101 9.25 9.11 -13.65
C MET A 101 9.64 8.59 -12.27
N ARG A 102 9.17 7.40 -11.89
CA ARG A 102 9.53 6.79 -10.60
C ARG A 102 11.05 6.61 -10.47
N TYR A 103 11.71 6.13 -11.52
CA TYR A 103 13.17 5.98 -11.51
C TYR A 103 13.88 7.35 -11.38
N MET A 104 13.41 8.37 -12.09
CA MET A 104 13.97 9.73 -11.99
C MET A 104 13.74 10.35 -10.61
N GLU A 105 12.57 10.13 -10.00
CA GLU A 105 12.28 10.58 -8.64
C GLU A 105 13.17 9.88 -7.60
N GLU A 106 13.40 8.57 -7.76
CA GLU A 106 14.34 7.80 -6.93
C GLU A 106 15.78 8.34 -7.07
N GLU A 107 16.25 8.61 -8.29
CA GLU A 107 17.57 9.22 -8.50
C GLU A 107 17.67 10.63 -7.90
N CYS A 108 16.66 11.48 -8.10
CA CYS A 108 16.61 12.81 -7.53
C CYS A 108 16.67 12.78 -6.00
N ARG A 109 16.04 11.78 -5.36
CA ARG A 109 16.10 11.57 -3.92
C ARG A 109 17.49 11.18 -3.42
N LEU A 110 18.29 10.52 -4.26
CA LEU A 110 19.66 10.09 -3.92
C LEU A 110 20.71 11.20 -4.10
N TYR A 111 20.46 12.20 -4.95
CA TYR A 111 21.42 13.27 -5.21
C TYR A 111 21.85 14.08 -3.97
N PRO A 112 20.96 14.46 -3.02
CA PRO A 112 21.39 15.17 -1.81
C PRO A 112 22.43 14.39 -0.99
N ALA A 113 22.19 13.10 -0.74
CA ALA A 113 23.15 12.27 0.00
C ALA A 113 24.49 12.14 -0.75
N ARG A 114 24.45 12.02 -2.08
CA ARG A 114 25.66 12.00 -2.89
C ARG A 114 26.41 13.33 -2.85
N LEU A 115 25.69 14.46 -2.86
CA LEU A 115 26.27 15.78 -2.69
C LEU A 115 26.91 15.93 -1.31
N ASP A 116 26.21 15.56 -0.24
CA ASP A 116 26.73 15.62 1.14
C ASP A 116 28.05 14.84 1.29
N THR A 117 28.13 13.64 0.69
CA THR A 117 29.37 12.84 0.73
C THR A 117 30.52 13.52 -0.03
N MET A 118 30.23 14.10 -1.21
CA MET A 118 31.23 14.84 -1.99
C MET A 118 31.66 16.13 -1.29
N GLU A 119 30.72 16.88 -0.70
CA GLU A 119 31.01 18.09 0.06
C GLU A 119 31.86 17.79 1.29
N SER A 120 31.53 16.73 2.04
CA SER A 120 32.34 16.26 3.16
C SER A 120 33.76 15.89 2.72
N ALA A 121 33.92 15.18 1.60
CA ALA A 121 35.23 14.85 1.07
C ALA A 121 36.05 16.10 0.68
N VAL A 122 35.41 17.11 0.08
CA VAL A 122 36.06 18.39 -0.24
C VAL A 122 36.47 19.13 1.03
N VAL A 123 35.64 19.14 2.07
CA VAL A 123 35.97 19.77 3.36
C VAL A 123 37.17 19.08 4.01
N GLN A 124 37.20 17.74 4.03
CA GLN A 124 38.33 16.96 4.55
C GLN A 124 39.62 17.25 3.78
N ALA A 125 39.57 17.22 2.45
CA ALA A 125 40.74 17.55 1.61
C ALA A 125 41.26 18.98 1.87
N ARG A 126 40.36 19.96 2.06
CA ARG A 126 40.76 21.34 2.42
C ARG A 126 41.43 21.39 3.79
N GLN A 127 40.93 20.65 4.77
CA GLN A 127 41.54 20.55 6.09
C GLN A 127 42.94 19.91 6.04
N GLU A 128 43.09 18.82 5.28
CA GLU A 128 44.38 18.16 5.05
C GLU A 128 45.39 19.11 4.41
N ILE A 129 45.00 19.83 3.35
CA ILE A 129 45.86 20.84 2.72
C ILE A 129 46.27 21.93 3.71
N SER A 130 45.35 22.37 4.58
CA SER A 130 45.67 23.37 5.63
C SER A 130 46.70 22.84 6.64
N VAL A 131 46.56 21.59 7.07
CA VAL A 131 47.54 20.92 7.95
C VAL A 131 48.90 20.80 7.27
N LEU A 132 48.92 20.32 6.02
CA LEU A 132 50.15 20.17 5.23
C LEU A 132 50.85 21.53 5.00
N ARG A 133 50.10 22.60 4.72
CA ARG A 133 50.64 23.96 4.61
C ARG A 133 51.29 24.42 5.91
N ARG A 134 50.64 24.20 7.06
CA ARG A 134 51.23 24.54 8.38
C ARG A 134 52.49 23.72 8.65
N MET A 135 52.49 22.43 8.33
CA MET A 135 53.65 21.56 8.48
C MET A 135 54.80 22.00 7.59
N ASN A 136 54.54 22.32 6.32
CA ASN A 136 55.54 22.82 5.38
C ASN A 136 56.12 24.17 5.87
N LYS A 137 55.28 25.10 6.33
CA LYS A 137 55.75 26.36 6.92
C LYS A 137 56.68 26.13 8.11
N LYS A 138 56.34 25.20 9.01
CA LYS A 138 57.24 24.83 10.13
C LYS A 138 58.55 24.23 9.64
N ALA A 139 58.50 23.32 8.66
CA ALA A 139 59.70 22.69 8.10
C ALA A 139 60.62 23.72 7.40
N VAL A 140 60.05 24.65 6.64
CA VAL A 140 60.79 25.76 6.02
C VAL A 140 61.43 26.65 7.07
N ASN A 141 60.67 27.06 8.09
CA ASN A 141 61.20 27.90 9.17
C ASN A 141 62.35 27.20 9.91
N SER A 142 62.17 25.93 10.30
CA SER A 142 63.21 25.14 10.97
C SER A 142 64.46 24.95 10.10
N LYS A 143 64.29 24.76 8.79
CA LYS A 143 65.42 24.72 7.84
C LYS A 143 66.16 26.05 7.78
N GLU A 144 65.45 27.18 7.73
CA GLU A 144 66.07 28.51 7.70
C GLU A 144 66.75 28.87 9.04
N GLU A 145 66.19 28.43 10.16
CA GLU A 145 66.84 28.53 11.48
C GLU A 145 68.14 27.72 11.53
N ALA A 146 68.10 26.45 11.12
CA ALA A 146 69.29 25.60 11.07
C ALA A 146 70.39 26.17 10.14
N LYS A 147 70.02 26.78 9.01
CA LYS A 147 70.97 27.49 8.13
C LYS A 147 71.60 28.70 8.83
N LYS A 148 70.80 29.48 9.56
CA LYS A 148 71.32 30.65 10.29
C LYS A 148 72.29 30.23 11.40
N GLU A 149 71.95 29.19 12.15
CA GLU A 149 72.83 28.60 13.17
C GLU A 149 74.14 28.11 12.55
N LEU A 150 74.07 27.39 11.42
CA LEU A 150 75.25 26.94 10.69
C LEU A 150 76.15 28.11 10.30
N HIS A 151 75.59 29.18 9.72
CA HIS A 151 76.36 30.38 9.36
C HIS A 151 76.99 31.08 10.58
N PHE A 152 76.30 31.10 11.72
CA PHE A 152 76.85 31.66 12.95
C PHE A 152 78.03 30.82 13.46
N MET A 153 77.88 29.49 13.50
CA MET A 153 78.95 28.57 13.88
C MET A 153 80.15 28.65 12.94
N GLU A 154 79.93 28.73 11.62
CA GLU A 154 81.00 28.91 10.63
C GLU A 154 81.77 30.21 10.91
N ARG A 155 81.07 31.33 11.12
CA ARG A 155 81.68 32.62 11.43
C ARG A 155 82.52 32.56 12.71
N ASP A 156 81.99 31.94 13.76
CA ASP A 156 82.68 31.79 15.04
C ASP A 156 83.92 30.89 14.91
N MET A 157 83.84 29.80 14.13
CA MET A 157 85.01 28.98 13.81
C MET A 157 86.08 29.77 13.04
N TYR A 158 85.71 30.58 12.06
CA TYR A 158 86.66 31.44 11.34
C TYR A 158 87.31 32.47 12.27
N GLN A 159 86.55 33.08 13.16
CA GLN A 159 87.08 34.03 14.14
C GLN A 159 88.01 33.34 15.16
N ALA A 160 87.62 32.19 15.69
CA ALA A 160 88.44 31.39 16.60
C ALA A 160 89.75 30.94 15.93
N LYS A 161 89.68 30.51 14.66
CA LYS A 161 90.88 30.18 13.87
C LYS A 161 91.77 31.41 13.69
N ARG A 162 91.21 32.56 13.29
CA ARG A 162 91.97 33.81 13.13
C ARG A 162 92.62 34.26 14.45
N ALA A 163 91.92 34.16 15.58
CA ALA A 163 92.45 34.48 16.90
C ALA A 163 93.59 33.53 17.28
N ARG A 164 93.43 32.22 17.06
CA ARG A 164 94.48 31.22 17.27
C ARG A 164 95.70 31.49 16.39
N ASP A 165 95.51 31.77 15.11
CA ASP A 165 96.59 32.08 14.17
C ASP A 165 97.32 33.38 14.57
N ALA A 166 96.57 34.38 15.07
CA ALA A 166 97.15 35.62 15.60
C ALA A 166 98.01 35.36 16.86
N GLN A 167 97.49 34.62 17.84
CA GLN A 167 98.24 34.20 19.03
C GLN A 167 99.48 33.36 18.66
N LEU A 168 99.35 32.47 17.69
CA LEU A 168 100.46 31.65 17.20
C LEU A 168 101.53 32.50 16.51
N ASN A 169 101.13 33.56 15.80
CA ASN A 169 102.06 34.50 15.19
C ASN A 169 102.74 35.42 16.23
N GLU A 170 102.00 35.84 17.27
CA GLU A 170 102.53 36.64 18.38
C GLU A 170 103.55 35.85 19.20
N THR A 171 103.23 34.61 19.56
CA THR A 171 104.17 33.70 20.24
C THR A 171 105.40 33.40 19.39
N LYS A 172 105.25 33.20 18.07
CA LYS A 172 106.40 33.09 17.14
C LYS A 172 107.27 34.34 17.16
N LYS A 173 106.69 35.54 17.13
CA LYS A 173 107.43 36.81 17.21
C LYS A 173 108.17 36.95 18.54
N GLU A 174 107.54 36.63 19.66
CA GLU A 174 108.19 36.68 20.97
C GLU A 174 109.31 35.63 21.10
N VAL A 175 109.15 34.45 20.50
CA VAL A 175 110.24 33.45 20.42
C VAL A 175 111.41 33.97 19.57
N GLU A 176 111.15 34.60 18.42
CA GLU A 176 112.21 35.24 17.61
C GLU A 176 112.88 36.40 18.37
N ARG A 177 112.11 37.25 19.05
CA ARG A 177 112.61 38.35 19.89
C ARG A 177 113.42 37.84 21.10
N ARG A 178 113.16 36.63 21.59
CA ARG A 178 113.97 35.94 22.61
C ARG A 178 115.19 35.23 22.03
N LYS A 179 115.14 34.80 20.77
CA LYS A 179 116.33 34.29 20.07
C LYS A 179 117.32 35.39 19.73
N GLU A 180 116.86 36.62 19.44
CA GLU A 180 117.75 37.77 19.16
C GLU A 180 118.80 38.04 20.26
N PRO A 181 118.50 37.99 21.57
CA PRO A 181 119.51 38.08 22.63
C PRO A 181 120.12 36.73 23.07
N VAL A 182 119.54 35.59 22.70
CA VAL A 182 120.01 34.25 23.11
C VAL A 182 121.03 33.65 22.15
N VAL A 183 121.05 34.06 20.87
CA VAL A 183 122.12 33.67 19.93
C VAL A 183 123.48 34.25 20.35
N GLU A 184 123.52 35.27 21.22
CA GLU A 184 124.77 35.85 21.74
C GLU A 184 125.18 35.41 23.16
N ARG A 185 124.29 34.83 23.98
CA ARG A 185 124.61 34.55 25.40
C ARG A 185 123.87 33.36 26.03
N VAL A 186 124.12 32.12 25.58
CA VAL A 186 123.89 30.94 26.46
C VAL A 186 124.93 29.84 26.16
N GLU A 187 126.20 30.12 26.44
CA GLU A 187 127.08 29.10 27.02
C GLU A 187 127.27 29.44 28.50
N LYS A 188 127.31 28.42 29.37
CA LYS A 188 127.68 28.46 30.80
C LYS A 188 126.56 28.87 31.77
N ARG A 189 125.89 27.90 32.40
CA ARG A 189 126.35 27.27 33.66
C ARG A 189 125.23 26.47 34.31
N ALA A 190 125.59 25.26 34.70
CA ALA A 190 124.83 24.38 35.57
C ALA A 190 125.37 24.50 37.01
N LYS A 191 124.45 24.24 37.96
CA LYS A 191 124.64 23.81 39.37
C LYS A 191 125.15 24.82 40.40
N ILE A 192 124.47 24.88 41.57
CA ILE A 192 125.03 24.49 42.87
C ILE A 192 123.91 24.35 43.94
N ASN A 193 124.17 23.38 44.83
CA ASN A 193 123.49 22.81 45.98
C ASN A 193 122.91 23.73 47.09
N ILE A 194 121.81 23.23 47.68
CA ILE A 194 121.55 22.87 49.11
C ILE A 194 122.44 23.51 50.19
N ILE A 195 121.81 24.26 51.11
CA ILE A 195 122.18 24.36 52.53
C ILE A 195 120.91 24.39 53.41
N MET A 196 120.88 23.50 54.42
CA MET A 196 119.95 23.49 55.56
C MET A 196 120.31 24.57 56.57
N GLU A 197 119.33 25.16 57.25
CA GLU A 197 119.47 25.47 58.67
C GLU A 197 118.11 25.59 59.37
N ASN A 198 117.98 24.88 60.50
CA ASN A 198 116.82 24.86 61.39
C ASN A 198 116.76 26.13 62.23
N THR A 199 115.55 26.63 62.49
CA THR A 199 115.23 27.32 63.75
C THR A 199 113.88 26.83 64.28
N ASP A 200 113.98 26.23 65.47
CA ASP A 200 112.93 25.60 66.24
C ASP A 200 111.88 26.57 66.79
N ALA A 201 110.74 26.00 67.15
CA ALA A 201 109.59 26.54 67.89
C ALA A 201 108.45 27.26 67.13
N LYS A 202 108.63 27.73 65.88
CA LYS A 202 107.50 28.18 65.01
C LYS A 202 107.02 27.12 64.03
N ALA A 203 107.90 26.18 63.66
CA ALA A 203 107.59 25.08 62.75
C ALA A 203 106.63 24.04 63.38
N ALA A 204 106.74 23.78 64.68
CA ALA A 204 105.90 22.81 65.38
C ALA A 204 104.42 23.24 65.45
N LYS A 205 104.13 24.52 65.75
CA LYS A 205 102.74 25.06 65.76
C LYS A 205 102.12 25.12 64.36
N LEU A 206 102.91 25.47 63.34
CA LEU A 206 102.44 25.47 61.95
C LEU A 206 102.22 24.04 61.42
N GLN A 207 102.98 23.07 61.92
CA GLN A 207 102.79 21.65 61.60
C GLN A 207 101.58 21.04 62.30
N THR A 208 101.29 21.38 63.57
CA THR A 208 100.07 20.91 64.24
C THR A 208 98.82 21.51 63.60
N GLU A 209 98.81 22.81 63.27
CA GLU A 209 97.70 23.44 62.53
C GLU A 209 97.54 22.90 61.09
N LYS A 210 98.66 22.51 60.45
CA LYS A 210 98.62 21.80 59.16
C LYS A 210 98.04 20.40 59.33
N PHE A 211 98.44 19.67 60.37
CA PHE A 211 97.99 18.32 60.64
C PHE A 211 96.49 18.29 60.94
N GLU A 212 95.99 19.21 61.78
CA GLU A 212 94.56 19.37 62.04
C GLU A 212 93.78 19.76 60.77
N ARG A 213 94.30 20.69 59.96
CA ARG A 213 93.68 20.99 58.65
C ARG A 213 93.68 19.80 57.70
N GLN A 214 94.73 18.98 57.74
CA GLN A 214 94.89 17.81 56.88
C GLN A 214 93.94 16.68 57.32
N GLU A 215 93.71 16.52 58.63
CA GLU A 215 92.72 15.61 59.20
C GLU A 215 91.28 16.05 58.88
N GLN A 216 91.00 17.36 58.95
CA GLN A 216 89.73 17.93 58.48
C GLN A 216 89.53 17.74 56.97
N LEU A 217 90.60 17.88 56.18
CA LEU A 217 90.55 17.61 54.74
C LEU A 217 90.26 16.13 54.46
N LEU A 218 90.92 15.22 55.18
CA LEU A 218 90.71 13.78 55.07
C LEU A 218 89.26 13.38 55.40
N THR A 219 88.73 13.87 56.52
CA THR A 219 87.34 13.60 56.93
C THR A 219 86.31 14.16 55.93
N LEU A 220 86.56 15.36 55.38
CA LEU A 220 85.74 15.92 54.30
C LEU A 220 85.83 15.07 53.03
N THR A 221 87.04 14.69 52.59
CA THR A 221 87.21 13.85 51.38
C THR A 221 86.56 12.48 51.53
N GLU A 222 86.61 11.88 52.72
CA GLU A 222 85.97 10.60 53.00
C GLU A 222 84.43 10.72 53.00
N GLY A 223 83.90 11.84 53.51
CA GLY A 223 82.48 12.17 53.42
C GLY A 223 82.02 12.37 51.96
N PHE A 224 82.82 13.07 51.15
CA PHE A 224 82.52 13.29 49.74
C PHE A 224 82.57 11.99 48.93
N GLU A 225 83.52 11.09 49.21
CA GLU A 225 83.57 9.80 48.51
C GLU A 225 82.41 8.87 48.89
N LYS A 226 81.92 8.93 50.14
CA LYS A 226 80.69 8.25 50.53
C LYS A 226 79.48 8.76 49.73
N ILE A 227 79.36 10.08 49.54
CA ILE A 227 78.29 10.69 48.74
C ILE A 227 78.42 10.30 47.26
N LYS A 228 79.64 10.37 46.70
CA LYS A 228 79.95 9.98 45.33
C LYS A 228 79.60 8.53 45.05
N SER A 229 79.95 7.63 45.97
CA SER A 229 79.61 6.20 45.91
C SER A 229 78.09 5.96 46.01
N ALA A 230 77.39 6.66 46.91
CA ALA A 230 75.95 6.51 47.08
C ALA A 230 75.13 7.00 45.88
N ILE A 231 75.57 8.07 45.22
CA ILE A 231 74.91 8.64 44.03
C ILE A 231 75.44 8.00 42.72
N ASN A 232 76.50 7.19 42.83
CA ASN A 232 77.19 6.49 41.73
C ASN A 232 77.62 7.42 40.60
N VAL A 233 78.49 8.38 40.95
CA VAL A 233 78.94 9.45 40.03
C VAL A 233 80.47 9.45 39.92
N SER A 234 81.00 9.81 38.75
CA SER A 234 82.43 9.73 38.47
C SER A 234 83.24 10.93 38.99
N ASP A 235 82.61 12.10 39.14
CA ASP A 235 83.26 13.35 39.54
C ASP A 235 82.40 14.22 40.47
N MET A 236 83.03 15.13 41.22
CA MET A 236 82.34 16.01 42.17
C MET A 236 81.48 17.05 41.44
N GLU A 237 81.95 17.59 40.31
CA GLU A 237 81.15 18.50 39.48
C GLU A 237 79.86 17.86 38.95
N ASP A 238 79.87 16.55 38.66
CA ASP A 238 78.68 15.83 38.18
C ASP A 238 77.59 15.75 39.26
N ILE A 239 77.97 15.67 40.55
CA ILE A 239 77.02 15.70 41.67
C ILE A 239 76.32 17.06 41.72
N VAL A 240 77.09 18.15 41.62
CA VAL A 240 76.56 19.53 41.61
C VAL A 240 75.65 19.74 40.41
N PHE A 241 76.05 19.28 39.22
CA PHE A 241 75.27 19.39 38.01
C PHE A 241 73.95 18.60 38.09
N ARG A 242 73.97 17.37 38.63
CA ARG A 242 72.76 16.56 38.80
C ARG A 242 71.81 17.14 39.83
N VAL A 243 72.30 17.62 40.97
CA VAL A 243 71.47 18.23 42.01
C VAL A 243 70.83 19.52 41.51
N THR A 244 71.59 20.38 40.81
CA THR A 244 71.04 21.62 40.23
C THR A 244 70.02 21.34 39.11
N ASN A 245 70.24 20.33 38.27
CA ASN A 245 69.25 19.93 37.25
C ASN A 245 68.08 19.11 37.81
N GLN A 246 68.22 18.48 38.97
CA GLN A 246 67.14 17.73 39.61
C GLN A 246 66.04 18.67 40.10
N GLU A 247 66.39 19.87 40.59
CA GLU A 247 65.43 20.88 41.00
C GLU A 247 64.58 21.37 39.82
N SER A 248 65.22 21.73 38.69
CA SER A 248 64.51 22.13 37.48
C SER A 248 63.68 21.00 36.86
N THR A 249 64.17 19.75 36.93
CA THR A 249 63.42 18.57 36.48
C THR A 249 62.20 18.31 37.37
N HIS A 250 62.34 18.50 38.69
CA HIS A 250 61.26 18.36 39.66
C HIS A 250 60.16 19.43 39.44
N GLU A 251 60.55 20.69 39.24
CA GLU A 251 59.59 21.76 38.90
C GLU A 251 58.84 21.48 37.60
N ARG A 252 59.54 21.02 36.55
CA ARG A 252 58.92 20.63 35.28
C ARG A 252 57.90 19.49 35.47
N LEU A 253 58.24 18.48 36.28
CA LEU A 253 57.34 17.36 36.57
C LEU A 253 56.12 17.81 37.38
N LEU A 254 56.29 18.70 38.35
CA LEU A 254 55.18 19.30 39.10
C LEU A 254 54.23 20.07 38.18
N GLN A 255 54.79 20.88 37.27
CA GLN A 255 54.00 21.62 36.29
C GLN A 255 53.27 20.67 35.35
N GLN A 256 53.95 19.63 34.84
CA GLN A 256 53.33 18.62 33.99
C GLN A 256 52.22 17.85 34.72
N LYS A 257 52.43 17.50 36.00
CA LYS A 257 51.40 16.86 36.83
C LYS A 257 50.17 17.76 36.95
N LYS A 258 50.36 19.04 37.26
CA LYS A 258 49.27 20.02 37.37
C LYS A 258 48.48 20.18 36.06
N GLU A 259 49.18 20.26 34.93
CA GLU A 259 48.54 20.34 33.61
C GLU A 259 47.73 19.07 33.27
N LYS A 260 48.28 17.89 33.59
CA LYS A 260 47.58 16.61 33.38
C LYS A 260 46.37 16.46 34.30
N GLU A 261 46.46 16.89 35.55
CA GLU A 261 45.31 16.91 36.47
C GLU A 261 44.21 17.85 35.96
N GLN A 262 44.56 19.05 35.49
CA GLN A 262 43.58 19.97 34.89
C GLN A 262 42.94 19.39 33.62
N ALA A 263 43.74 18.77 32.74
CA ALA A 263 43.21 18.13 31.53
C ALA A 263 42.26 16.97 31.87
N LYS A 264 42.60 16.15 32.88
CA LYS A 264 41.73 15.07 33.37
C LYS A 264 40.39 15.62 33.87
N LEU A 265 40.40 16.71 34.62
CA LEU A 265 39.18 17.31 35.17
C LEU A 265 38.27 17.85 34.05
N ARG A 266 38.85 18.54 33.06
CA ARG A 266 38.10 19.00 31.86
C ARG A 266 37.46 17.84 31.09
N LEU A 267 38.21 16.76 30.87
CA LEU A 267 37.69 15.58 30.17
C LEU A 267 36.58 14.88 30.97
N GLN A 268 36.64 14.89 32.31
CA GLN A 268 35.57 14.36 33.16
C GLN A 268 34.29 15.19 33.03
N GLU A 269 34.40 16.52 33.02
CA GLU A 269 33.25 17.42 32.80
C GLU A 269 32.65 17.27 31.40
N GLU A 270 33.49 17.18 30.35
CA GLU A 270 33.02 16.95 28.98
C GLU A 270 32.31 15.61 28.84
N ARG A 271 32.86 14.55 29.45
CA ARG A 271 32.21 13.24 29.52
C ARG A 271 30.84 13.32 30.19
N GLU A 272 30.73 14.01 31.33
CA GLU A 272 29.45 14.15 32.03
C GLU A 272 28.41 14.94 31.20
N LYS A 273 28.84 15.98 30.50
CA LYS A 273 27.97 16.72 29.56
C LYS A 273 27.50 15.82 28.42
N LEU A 274 28.41 15.06 27.81
CA LEU A 274 28.07 14.14 26.72
C LEU A 274 27.11 13.03 27.17
N VAL A 275 27.30 12.48 28.37
CA VAL A 275 26.38 11.48 28.94
C VAL A 275 24.97 12.05 29.11
N LYS A 276 24.83 13.28 29.65
CA LYS A 276 23.51 13.92 29.79
C LYS A 276 22.83 14.15 28.43
N ILE A 277 23.57 14.67 27.44
CA ILE A 277 23.06 14.86 26.08
C ILE A 277 22.62 13.52 25.47
N PHE A 278 23.39 12.46 25.69
CA PHE A 278 23.06 11.12 25.21
C PHE A 278 21.79 10.57 25.87
N GLU A 279 21.62 10.74 27.17
CA GLU A 279 20.42 10.33 27.89
C GLU A 279 19.18 11.09 27.36
N GLU A 280 19.26 12.41 27.22
CA GLU A 280 18.19 13.22 26.63
C GLU A 280 17.84 12.77 25.22
N MET A 281 18.84 12.47 24.39
CA MET A 281 18.66 11.97 23.02
C MET A 281 18.00 10.57 22.99
N LYS A 282 18.39 9.67 23.90
CA LYS A 282 17.81 8.34 24.03
C LYS A 282 16.31 8.42 24.36
N PHE A 283 15.93 9.26 25.32
CA PHE A 283 14.53 9.38 25.74
C PHE A 283 13.68 10.18 24.73
N THR A 284 14.24 11.16 24.04
CA THR A 284 13.53 11.91 22.99
C THR A 284 13.30 11.07 21.74
N SER A 285 14.30 10.31 21.29
CA SER A 285 14.17 9.39 20.14
C SER A 285 13.12 8.31 20.41
N GLN A 286 13.14 7.70 21.61
CA GLN A 286 12.17 6.67 21.99
C GLN A 286 10.74 7.23 22.10
N ARG A 287 10.57 8.48 22.56
CA ARG A 287 9.27 9.16 22.61
C ARG A 287 8.72 9.48 21.22
N GLN A 288 9.58 9.91 20.29
CA GLN A 288 9.17 10.17 18.90
C GLN A 288 8.79 8.88 18.17
N LEU A 289 9.54 7.79 18.36
CA LEU A 289 9.20 6.48 17.81
C LEU A 289 7.88 5.93 18.37
N ALA A 290 7.63 6.10 19.68
CA ALA A 290 6.35 5.70 20.28
C ALA A 290 5.17 6.53 19.74
N LYS A 291 5.37 7.84 19.53
CA LYS A 291 4.36 8.71 18.91
C LYS A 291 4.10 8.34 17.44
N GLY A 292 5.16 8.00 16.69
CA GLY A 292 5.06 7.52 15.32
C GLY A 292 4.32 6.20 15.21
N ARG A 293 4.61 5.23 16.10
CA ARG A 293 3.89 3.95 16.16
C ARG A 293 2.41 4.14 16.45
N LYS A 294 2.06 4.95 17.47
CA LYS A 294 0.65 5.26 17.76
C LYS A 294 -0.07 5.89 16.58
N MET A 295 0.55 6.83 15.87
CA MET A 295 -0.04 7.43 14.67
C MET A 295 -0.31 6.37 13.59
N VAL A 296 0.62 5.43 13.39
CA VAL A 296 0.45 4.33 12.43
C VAL A 296 -0.68 3.40 12.86
N ASP A 297 -0.75 3.05 14.14
CA ASP A 297 -1.83 2.22 14.69
C ASP A 297 -3.20 2.91 14.52
N ASP A 298 -3.29 4.20 14.84
CA ASP A 298 -4.51 5.00 14.66
C ASP A 298 -4.92 5.03 13.17
N MET A 299 -3.96 5.25 12.25
CA MET A 299 -4.23 5.22 10.81
C MET A 299 -4.70 3.85 10.33
N HIS A 300 -4.13 2.76 10.84
CA HIS A 300 -4.61 1.41 10.53
C HIS A 300 -6.03 1.18 11.03
N GLU A 301 -6.39 1.70 12.21
CA GLU A 301 -7.74 1.61 12.74
C GLU A 301 -8.75 2.39 11.88
N PHE A 302 -8.39 3.60 11.43
CA PHE A 302 -9.23 4.37 10.52
C PHE A 302 -9.43 3.66 9.18
N VAL A 303 -8.36 3.15 8.57
CA VAL A 303 -8.47 2.39 7.32
C VAL A 303 -9.34 1.16 7.49
N ALA A 304 -9.16 0.39 8.58
CA ALA A 304 -9.99 -0.78 8.85
C ALA A 304 -11.47 -0.43 9.07
N LYS A 305 -11.75 0.75 9.65
CA LYS A 305 -13.11 1.24 9.83
C LYS A 305 -13.73 1.64 8.47
N ASP A 306 -13.02 2.44 7.69
CA ASP A 306 -13.49 2.89 6.37
C ASP A 306 -13.70 1.69 5.42
N GLU A 307 -12.81 0.69 5.46
CA GLU A 307 -12.97 -0.55 4.71
C GLU A 307 -14.26 -1.29 5.08
N ARG A 308 -14.58 -1.40 6.38
CA ARG A 308 -15.84 -2.00 6.83
C ARG A 308 -17.05 -1.23 6.32
N GLU A 309 -17.06 0.09 6.48
CA GLU A 309 -18.16 0.94 6.00
C GLU A 309 -18.35 0.80 4.49
N CYS A 310 -17.26 0.73 3.73
CA CYS A 310 -17.29 0.51 2.29
C CYS A 310 -17.86 -0.89 1.94
N THR A 311 -17.46 -1.94 2.68
CA THR A 311 -18.00 -3.29 2.46
C THR A 311 -19.49 -3.40 2.76
N GLU A 312 -19.98 -2.71 3.79
CA GLU A 312 -21.41 -2.66 4.14
C GLU A 312 -22.19 -1.90 3.07
N ALA A 313 -21.72 -0.72 2.66
CA ALA A 313 -22.35 0.05 1.59
C ALA A 313 -22.42 -0.71 0.25
N VAL A 314 -21.38 -1.49 -0.08
CA VAL A 314 -21.38 -2.34 -1.28
C VAL A 314 -22.41 -3.47 -1.17
N LYS A 315 -22.54 -4.11 -0.01
CA LYS A 315 -23.57 -5.14 0.22
C LYS A 315 -24.97 -4.55 0.08
N ASP A 316 -25.23 -3.42 0.73
CA ASP A 316 -26.52 -2.73 0.65
C ASP A 316 -26.84 -2.32 -0.80
N MET A 317 -25.84 -1.86 -1.56
CA MET A 317 -26.01 -1.53 -2.98
C MET A 317 -26.37 -2.78 -3.80
N GLN A 318 -25.69 -3.91 -3.57
CA GLN A 318 -25.95 -5.17 -4.28
C GLN A 318 -27.35 -5.73 -3.96
N GLU A 319 -27.80 -5.63 -2.71
CA GLU A 319 -29.15 -6.02 -2.30
C GLU A 319 -30.20 -5.15 -2.99
N ASN A 320 -29.98 -3.83 -3.03
CA ASN A 320 -30.87 -2.91 -3.72
C ASN A 320 -30.89 -3.11 -5.24
N GLU A 321 -29.73 -3.39 -5.85
CA GLU A 321 -29.64 -3.70 -7.28
C GLU A 321 -30.43 -4.97 -7.63
N LYS A 322 -30.30 -6.02 -6.82
CA LYS A 322 -31.08 -7.25 -6.99
C LYS A 322 -32.58 -6.98 -6.87
N LEU A 323 -33.00 -6.21 -5.86
CA LEU A 323 -34.40 -5.83 -5.68
C LEU A 323 -34.92 -5.02 -6.88
N LEU A 324 -34.12 -4.10 -7.43
CA LEU A 324 -34.49 -3.33 -8.61
C LEU A 324 -34.65 -4.22 -9.84
N ILE A 325 -33.77 -5.19 -10.05
CA ILE A 325 -33.89 -6.16 -11.15
C ILE A 325 -35.19 -6.98 -11.00
N ASP A 326 -35.47 -7.47 -9.79
CA ASP A 326 -36.70 -8.24 -9.50
C ASP A 326 -37.96 -7.39 -9.76
N LEU A 327 -37.95 -6.12 -9.36
CA LEU A 327 -39.04 -5.18 -9.62
C LEU A 327 -39.20 -4.90 -11.12
N GLN A 328 -38.11 -4.68 -11.86
CA GLN A 328 -38.14 -4.47 -13.31
C GLN A 328 -38.73 -5.69 -14.03
N PHE A 329 -38.31 -6.90 -13.64
CA PHE A 329 -38.85 -8.13 -14.19
C PHE A 329 -40.34 -8.30 -13.84
N GLY A 330 -40.73 -7.97 -12.61
CA GLY A 330 -42.12 -7.96 -12.16
C GLY A 330 -42.99 -7.00 -12.96
N ILE A 331 -42.51 -5.79 -13.21
CA ILE A 331 -43.20 -4.77 -14.03
C ILE A 331 -43.32 -5.22 -15.48
N ALA A 332 -42.26 -5.76 -16.08
CA ALA A 332 -42.30 -6.29 -17.44
C ALA A 332 -43.31 -7.45 -17.57
N THR A 333 -43.33 -8.35 -16.59
CA THR A 333 -44.30 -9.46 -16.53
C THR A 333 -45.74 -8.95 -16.39
N LEU A 334 -45.96 -7.96 -15.52
CA LEU A 334 -47.27 -7.32 -15.37
C LEU A 334 -47.71 -6.64 -16.67
N TYR A 335 -46.79 -5.97 -17.34
CA TYR A 335 -47.04 -5.30 -18.61
C TYR A 335 -47.46 -6.28 -19.72
N ASP A 336 -46.77 -7.43 -19.84
CA ASP A 336 -47.13 -8.48 -20.81
C ASP A 336 -48.50 -9.09 -20.51
N LYS A 337 -48.82 -9.32 -19.23
CA LYS A 337 -50.17 -9.78 -18.82
C LYS A 337 -51.27 -8.76 -19.16
N LEU A 338 -50.96 -7.47 -19.19
CA LEU A 338 -51.89 -6.38 -19.46
C LEU A 338 -51.81 -5.87 -20.92
N LYS A 339 -51.20 -6.61 -21.84
CA LYS A 339 -51.03 -6.18 -23.25
C LYS A 339 -52.35 -5.96 -23.99
N ASP A 340 -53.38 -6.74 -23.65
CA ASP A 340 -54.69 -6.67 -24.31
C ASP A 340 -55.55 -5.51 -23.82
N VAL A 341 -55.18 -4.89 -22.70
CA VAL A 341 -55.86 -3.72 -22.13
C VAL A 341 -55.31 -2.45 -22.78
N LYS A 342 -56.14 -1.80 -23.60
CA LYS A 342 -55.78 -0.58 -24.32
C LYS A 342 -56.30 0.67 -23.59
N LEU A 343 -55.39 1.53 -23.17
CA LEU A 343 -55.66 2.87 -22.67
C LEU A 343 -55.94 3.84 -23.83
N LYS A 344 -56.78 4.84 -23.60
CA LYS A 344 -57.07 5.92 -24.55
C LYS A 344 -55.94 6.97 -24.54
N PRO A 345 -55.72 7.72 -25.64
CA PRO A 345 -54.79 8.85 -25.64
C PRO A 345 -55.13 9.84 -24.51
N PRO A 346 -54.14 10.44 -23.82
CA PRO A 346 -52.72 10.57 -24.18
C PRO A 346 -51.81 9.44 -23.67
N TYR A 347 -52.35 8.36 -23.11
CA TYR A 347 -51.55 7.26 -22.54
C TYR A 347 -51.03 6.31 -23.63
N HIS A 348 -49.87 5.70 -23.38
CA HIS A 348 -49.23 4.77 -24.31
C HIS A 348 -49.54 3.32 -23.95
N ASN A 349 -49.59 2.46 -24.98
CA ASN A 349 -49.88 1.02 -24.86
C ASN A 349 -48.67 0.13 -25.18
N PHE A 350 -47.47 0.73 -25.29
CA PHE A 350 -46.19 0.03 -25.40
C PHE A 350 -45.29 0.41 -24.22
N SER A 351 -44.43 -0.53 -23.79
CA SER A 351 -43.43 -0.26 -22.75
C SER A 351 -42.41 0.75 -23.26
N LYS A 352 -42.10 1.75 -22.44
CA LYS A 352 -41.10 2.79 -22.74
C LYS A 352 -39.70 2.41 -22.27
N GLY A 353 -39.57 1.33 -21.50
CA GLY A 353 -38.30 0.90 -20.90
C GLY A 353 -37.93 1.65 -19.61
N ASP A 354 -38.78 2.58 -19.17
CA ASP A 354 -38.68 3.19 -17.83
C ASP A 354 -39.63 2.45 -16.87
N PRO A 355 -39.12 1.77 -15.83
CA PRO A 355 -39.92 0.98 -14.90
C PRO A 355 -41.01 1.80 -14.18
N VAL A 356 -40.75 3.07 -13.89
CA VAL A 356 -41.69 3.92 -13.15
C VAL A 356 -42.89 4.30 -14.02
N ASP A 357 -42.62 4.68 -15.26
CA ASP A 357 -43.65 4.99 -16.26
C ASP A 357 -44.44 3.75 -16.67
N ASP A 358 -43.75 2.61 -16.84
CA ASP A 358 -44.37 1.34 -17.21
C ASP A 358 -45.26 0.81 -16.09
N LEU A 359 -44.83 0.92 -14.82
CA LEU A 359 -45.65 0.60 -13.65
C LEU A 359 -46.87 1.52 -13.53
N SER A 360 -46.69 2.82 -13.75
CA SER A 360 -47.79 3.79 -13.74
C SER A 360 -48.84 3.48 -14.81
N ASN A 361 -48.40 3.06 -16.01
CA ASN A 361 -49.32 2.61 -17.06
C ASN A 361 -49.97 1.26 -16.74
N CYS A 362 -49.26 0.33 -16.09
CA CYS A 362 -49.86 -0.90 -15.58
C CYS A 362 -50.97 -0.62 -14.55
N SER A 363 -50.76 0.32 -13.62
CA SER A 363 -51.78 0.75 -12.65
C SER A 363 -53.05 1.22 -13.34
N ARG A 364 -52.92 2.13 -14.32
CA ARG A 364 -54.07 2.64 -15.09
C ARG A 364 -54.80 1.54 -15.86
N LYS A 365 -54.08 0.57 -16.41
CA LYS A 365 -54.67 -0.60 -17.09
C LYS A 365 -55.44 -1.49 -16.11
N LEU A 366 -54.92 -1.69 -14.89
CA LEU A 366 -55.59 -2.44 -13.84
C LEU A 366 -56.84 -1.70 -13.35
N GLU A 367 -56.80 -0.38 -13.17
CA GLU A 367 -57.97 0.44 -12.84
C GLU A 367 -59.06 0.31 -13.90
N LEU A 368 -58.71 0.40 -15.18
CA LEU A 368 -59.66 0.21 -16.29
C LEU A 368 -60.25 -1.22 -16.32
N LEU A 369 -59.45 -2.23 -15.98
CA LEU A 369 -59.96 -3.60 -15.84
C LEU A 369 -60.91 -3.72 -14.64
N ALA A 370 -60.58 -3.10 -13.51
CA ALA A 370 -61.41 -3.08 -12.32
C ALA A 370 -62.75 -2.39 -12.59
N GLU A 371 -62.76 -1.26 -13.30
CA GLU A 371 -63.99 -0.59 -13.76
C GLU A 371 -64.81 -1.49 -14.70
N LYS A 372 -64.17 -2.15 -15.67
CA LYS A 372 -64.87 -3.11 -16.56
C LYS A 372 -65.42 -4.33 -15.83
N GLN A 373 -64.74 -4.80 -14.79
CA GLN A 373 -65.23 -5.87 -13.93
C GLN A 373 -66.34 -5.38 -13.00
N ALA A 374 -66.28 -4.15 -12.48
CA ALA A 374 -67.36 -3.53 -11.72
C ALA A 374 -68.63 -3.34 -12.56
N ILE A 375 -68.49 -3.01 -13.85
CA ILE A 375 -69.60 -3.02 -14.81
C ILE A 375 -70.14 -4.44 -15.03
N ARG A 376 -69.31 -5.47 -14.83
CA ARG A 376 -69.71 -6.89 -14.86
C ARG A 376 -70.30 -7.38 -13.53
N GLU A 377 -70.19 -6.62 -12.44
CA GLU A 377 -70.84 -6.89 -11.13
C GLU A 377 -72.35 -6.54 -11.11
N GLU A 378 -72.94 -6.12 -12.24
CA GLU A 378 -74.40 -6.23 -12.43
C GLU A 378 -74.86 -7.69 -12.61
N VAL A 379 -73.94 -8.66 -12.53
CA VAL A 379 -74.25 -10.07 -12.25
C VAL A 379 -74.25 -10.26 -10.73
N PRO A 380 -75.28 -10.89 -10.13
CA PRO A 380 -75.47 -10.91 -8.68
C PRO A 380 -74.22 -11.40 -7.94
N LYS A 381 -73.72 -10.58 -7.02
CA LYS A 381 -72.71 -10.98 -6.04
C LYS A 381 -73.27 -12.18 -5.24
N LEU A 382 -72.73 -13.38 -5.48
CA LEU A 382 -72.82 -14.48 -4.52
C LEU A 382 -72.03 -14.05 -3.28
N SER A 383 -72.70 -13.29 -2.42
CA SER A 383 -72.22 -12.99 -1.08
C SER A 383 -72.28 -14.27 -0.25
N ASN A 384 -71.14 -14.57 0.36
CA ASN A 384 -70.89 -15.65 1.32
C ASN A 384 -70.55 -17.00 0.69
N ALA A 385 -69.24 -17.26 0.57
CA ALA A 385 -68.64 -18.58 0.41
C ALA A 385 -68.83 -19.46 1.66
N SER A 386 -70.07 -19.63 2.11
CA SER A 386 -70.46 -20.57 3.17
C SER A 386 -71.36 -21.68 2.66
N ASP A 387 -71.97 -21.53 1.48
CA ASP A 387 -72.87 -22.53 0.91
C ASP A 387 -72.21 -23.24 -0.27
N GLN A 388 -71.27 -24.13 0.02
CA GLN A 388 -70.62 -25.01 -0.97
C GLN A 388 -71.65 -25.76 -1.83
N PHE A 389 -72.83 -26.03 -1.27
CA PHE A 389 -73.97 -26.64 -1.95
C PHE A 389 -74.59 -25.77 -3.04
N LYS A 390 -74.75 -24.45 -2.81
CA LYS A 390 -75.30 -23.52 -3.81
C LYS A 390 -74.32 -23.30 -4.95
N LEU A 391 -73.02 -23.26 -4.65
CA LEU A 391 -71.97 -23.17 -5.66
C LEU A 391 -71.93 -24.45 -6.53
N HIS A 392 -71.98 -25.63 -5.90
CA HIS A 392 -72.04 -26.90 -6.63
C HIS A 392 -73.29 -27.02 -7.51
N SER A 393 -74.45 -26.60 -7.00
CA SER A 393 -75.71 -26.64 -7.75
C SER A 393 -75.73 -25.64 -8.92
N TYR A 394 -75.15 -24.45 -8.75
CA TYR A 394 -74.97 -23.48 -9.84
C TYR A 394 -74.01 -24.03 -10.91
N LEU A 395 -72.87 -24.58 -10.50
CA LEU A 395 -71.92 -25.18 -11.43
C LEU A 395 -72.53 -26.39 -12.16
N GLU A 396 -73.36 -27.19 -11.50
CA GLU A 396 -74.13 -28.27 -12.12
C GLU A 396 -75.13 -27.79 -13.16
N SER A 397 -75.82 -26.68 -12.89
CA SER A 397 -76.81 -26.10 -13.82
C SER A 397 -76.21 -25.53 -15.11
N GLN A 398 -74.88 -25.32 -15.13
CA GLN A 398 -74.14 -24.77 -16.27
C GLN A 398 -73.41 -25.84 -17.09
N LEU A 399 -73.61 -27.14 -16.78
CA LEU A 399 -72.99 -28.24 -17.52
C LEU A 399 -73.85 -28.61 -18.75
N THR A 400 -73.18 -28.87 -19.87
CA THR A 400 -73.79 -29.35 -21.11
C THR A 400 -74.33 -30.78 -20.95
N PRO A 401 -75.41 -31.17 -21.65
CA PRO A 401 -76.09 -32.46 -21.45
C PRO A 401 -75.22 -33.69 -21.77
N ASP A 402 -74.10 -33.51 -22.48
CA ASP A 402 -73.15 -34.59 -22.82
C ASP A 402 -72.17 -34.94 -21.68
N ASN A 403 -72.27 -34.29 -20.52
CA ASN A 403 -71.38 -34.57 -19.39
C ASN A 403 -71.77 -35.87 -18.65
N VAL A 404 -71.07 -36.95 -18.98
CA VAL A 404 -71.14 -38.22 -18.24
C VAL A 404 -70.19 -38.16 -17.04
N ARG A 405 -70.74 -38.10 -15.83
CA ARG A 405 -69.95 -38.16 -14.59
C ARG A 405 -69.43 -39.57 -14.35
N ILE A 406 -68.11 -39.73 -14.34
CA ILE A 406 -67.45 -40.95 -13.89
C ILE A 406 -67.49 -40.95 -12.36
N ARG A 407 -68.22 -41.89 -11.76
CA ARG A 407 -68.13 -42.18 -10.32
C ARG A 407 -66.81 -42.93 -10.10
N VAL A 408 -65.83 -42.26 -9.52
CA VAL A 408 -64.64 -42.93 -8.98
C VAL A 408 -65.06 -43.49 -7.63
N GLU A 409 -65.14 -44.81 -7.54
CA GLU A 409 -65.35 -45.51 -6.27
C GLU A 409 -64.19 -45.16 -5.32
N ARG A 410 -64.50 -44.88 -4.06
CA ARG A 410 -63.47 -44.67 -3.04
C ARG A 410 -62.82 -46.02 -2.79
N ASP A 411 -61.58 -46.15 -3.24
CA ASP A 411 -60.77 -47.32 -2.96
C ASP A 411 -60.47 -47.36 -1.45
N GLU A 412 -61.19 -48.22 -0.73
CA GLU A 412 -60.83 -48.66 0.62
C GLU A 412 -59.81 -49.79 0.47
N GLY A 413 -58.60 -49.45 0.01
CA GLY A 413 -57.61 -50.45 -0.37
C GLY A 413 -56.22 -49.88 -0.52
N SER A 414 -55.45 -49.94 0.58
CA SER A 414 -54.03 -50.31 0.59
C SER A 414 -53.15 -49.77 -0.54
N ASP A 415 -52.55 -48.60 -0.30
CA ASP A 415 -51.12 -48.40 -0.56
C ASP A 415 -50.56 -47.66 0.66
N GLU A 416 -50.25 -48.42 1.72
CA GLU A 416 -49.17 -47.99 2.61
C GLU A 416 -47.90 -47.97 1.76
N ASP A 417 -47.55 -46.80 1.26
CA ASP A 417 -46.24 -46.55 0.65
C ASP A 417 -45.16 -46.94 1.66
N GLU A 418 -44.64 -48.16 1.49
CA GLU A 418 -43.41 -48.67 2.07
C GLU A 418 -42.19 -48.01 1.41
N PHE A 419 -42.22 -46.67 1.30
CA PHE A 419 -41.05 -45.85 1.09
C PHE A 419 -40.66 -45.22 2.42
N ARG A 420 -40.16 -46.07 3.34
CA ARG A 420 -39.28 -45.60 4.40
C ARG A 420 -37.99 -45.12 3.74
N PHE A 421 -37.95 -43.87 3.32
CA PHE A 421 -36.68 -43.17 3.20
C PHE A 421 -36.05 -43.20 4.60
N ASP A 422 -34.95 -43.93 4.72
CA ASP A 422 -34.13 -44.01 5.93
C ASP A 422 -33.53 -42.62 6.17
N HIS A 423 -34.33 -41.75 6.79
CA HIS A 423 -34.05 -40.34 6.99
C HIS A 423 -33.36 -40.09 8.35
N ASP A 424 -32.74 -41.14 8.91
CA ASP A 424 -32.27 -41.18 10.30
C ASP A 424 -30.74 -41.26 10.45
N LEU A 425 -29.95 -41.11 9.38
CA LEU A 425 -28.48 -41.12 9.50
C LEU A 425 -27.80 -39.74 9.41
N ASP A 426 -28.45 -38.72 8.85
CA ASP A 426 -27.83 -37.39 8.65
C ASP A 426 -28.57 -36.22 9.34
N ASN A 427 -29.57 -36.50 10.19
CA ASN A 427 -30.45 -35.48 10.77
C ASN A 427 -30.40 -35.39 12.31
N GLU A 428 -29.24 -35.69 12.92
CA GLU A 428 -28.97 -35.41 14.34
C GLU A 428 -28.92 -33.90 14.61
N GLY A 429 -30.09 -33.26 14.72
CA GLY A 429 -30.20 -31.87 15.18
C GLY A 429 -31.31 -31.02 14.57
N LEU A 430 -32.04 -31.53 13.57
CA LEU A 430 -33.13 -30.77 12.93
C LEU A 430 -34.50 -31.29 13.39
N LEU A 431 -35.35 -30.38 13.90
CA LEU A 431 -36.69 -30.72 14.38
C LEU A 431 -37.50 -31.39 13.26
N THR A 432 -38.07 -32.55 13.55
CA THR A 432 -38.94 -33.24 12.59
C THR A 432 -40.19 -32.42 12.30
N ARG A 433 -40.85 -32.69 11.16
CA ARG A 433 -42.13 -32.06 10.80
C ARG A 433 -43.19 -32.23 11.90
N GLU A 434 -43.14 -33.34 12.62
CA GLU A 434 -44.05 -33.62 13.74
C GLU A 434 -43.71 -32.77 14.97
N ASP A 435 -42.42 -32.58 15.25
CA ASP A 435 -41.95 -31.67 16.30
C ASP A 435 -42.33 -30.22 16.02
N ILE A 436 -42.20 -29.77 14.76
CA ILE A 436 -42.61 -28.42 14.34
C ILE A 436 -44.13 -28.26 14.50
N LYS A 437 -44.93 -29.28 14.12
CA LYS A 437 -46.39 -29.26 14.32
C LYS A 437 -46.78 -29.31 15.79
N ARG A 438 -46.01 -29.99 16.65
CA ARG A 438 -46.23 -30.03 18.10
C ARG A 438 -45.90 -28.67 18.72
N LEU A 439 -44.77 -28.08 18.37
CA LEU A 439 -44.34 -26.76 18.83
C LEU A 439 -45.32 -25.66 18.37
N GLY A 440 -45.81 -25.73 17.13
CA GLY A 440 -46.83 -24.81 16.63
C GLY A 440 -48.15 -24.90 17.40
N ARG A 441 -48.56 -26.12 17.79
CA ARG A 441 -49.73 -26.34 18.65
C ARG A 441 -49.52 -25.82 20.07
N GLU A 442 -48.34 -25.99 20.66
CA GLU A 442 -48.00 -25.43 21.97
C GLU A 442 -47.98 -23.89 21.95
N LEU A 443 -47.42 -23.27 20.91
CA LEU A 443 -47.41 -21.81 20.74
C LEU A 443 -48.83 -21.24 20.65
N LEU A 444 -49.73 -21.89 19.90
CA LEU A 444 -51.14 -21.53 19.82
C LEU A 444 -51.84 -21.65 21.20
N ASN A 445 -51.59 -22.75 21.91
CA ASN A 445 -52.17 -22.98 23.25
C ASN A 445 -51.61 -22.02 24.32
N SER A 446 -50.37 -21.55 24.17
CA SER A 446 -49.73 -20.59 25.09
C SER A 446 -50.33 -19.18 25.00
N LYS A 447 -50.78 -18.77 23.80
CA LYS A 447 -51.40 -17.45 23.58
C LYS A 447 -52.88 -17.38 24.00
N LEU A 448 -53.50 -18.53 24.31
CA LEU A 448 -54.89 -18.62 24.76
C LEU A 448 -55.05 -18.67 26.28
N LYS A 449 -53.97 -18.70 27.08
CA LYS A 449 -54.07 -18.64 28.55
C LYS A 449 -54.25 -17.20 29.04
N PRO A 450 -55.32 -16.85 29.78
CA PRO A 450 -55.50 -15.52 30.34
C PRO A 450 -54.45 -15.22 31.43
N LYS A 451 -53.80 -14.06 31.36
CA LYS A 451 -52.82 -13.60 32.35
C LYS A 451 -53.48 -13.43 33.73
N ARG A 452 -53.02 -14.17 34.75
CA ARG A 452 -53.42 -13.97 36.16
C ARG A 452 -52.93 -12.60 36.65
N LYS A 453 -53.83 -11.77 37.18
CA LYS A 453 -53.51 -10.46 37.81
C LYS A 453 -52.66 -10.68 39.08
N LYS A 454 -51.51 -9.99 39.20
CA LYS A 454 -50.68 -9.96 40.42
C LYS A 454 -51.34 -9.09 41.49
N GLY A 455 -51.49 -9.64 42.70
CA GLY A 455 -51.96 -8.92 43.90
C GLY A 455 -50.95 -7.89 44.40
N ARG A 456 -51.46 -6.73 44.79
CA ARG A 456 -50.75 -5.55 45.31
C ARG A 456 -50.37 -5.81 46.78
N LYS A 457 -49.08 -5.88 47.12
CA LYS A 457 -48.62 -5.95 48.53
C LYS A 457 -48.60 -4.56 49.15
N GLN A 458 -49.21 -4.45 50.33
CA GLN A 458 -49.19 -3.28 51.21
C GLN A 458 -47.76 -3.02 51.74
N ARG A 459 -47.45 -1.73 51.91
CA ARG A 459 -46.27 -1.22 52.64
C ARG A 459 -46.44 -1.53 54.12
N ASN A 460 -45.40 -2.09 54.72
CA ASN A 460 -45.00 -1.79 56.10
C ASN A 460 -43.56 -1.30 56.04
#